data_AF-W4FAT3-F1
#
_entry.id   AF-W4FAT3-F1
#
_cell.length_a   1.000
_cell.length_b   1.000
_cell.length_c   1.000
_cell.angle_alpha   90.00
_cell.angle_beta   90.00
_cell.angle_gamma   90.00
#
_symmetry.space_group_name_H-M   'P 1'
#
loop_
_entity.id
_entity.type
_entity.pdbx_description
1 polymer ?
#
loop_
_entity_poly.entity_id
_entity_poly.type
_entity_poly.pdbx_seq_one_letter_code
_entity_poly.pdbx_strand_id
1 'polypeptide(L)'
;MFWLDFMALSFAGVDDEVAPTSTRVWTVIEHTRFFAAIDLFPQGPWKAIAKDIGTRTPRQIQTHAQKYRDKLFRQSKAPKLPT
;
A
#
# COMPACT_ATOMS: atom_id res chain seq x y z
N MET A 1 9.53 12.23 -8.05
CA MET A 1 9.53 10.80 -7.68
C MET A 1 8.25 10.41 -6.92
N PHE A 2 7.08 10.67 -7.51
CA PHE A 2 5.81 10.07 -7.08
C PHE A 2 4.79 9.96 -8.25
N TRP A 3 5.28 10.12 -9.49
CA TRP A 3 4.49 10.16 -10.72
C TRP A 3 5.11 9.33 -11.86
N LEU A 4 6.34 8.82 -11.73
CA LEU A 4 7.04 8.10 -12.81
C LEU A 4 6.71 6.59 -12.86
N ASP A 5 6.30 5.97 -11.74
CA ASP A 5 5.85 4.56 -11.72
C ASP A 5 4.38 4.35 -12.13
N PHE A 6 3.57 5.43 -12.12
CA PHE A 6 2.20 5.37 -12.63
C PHE A 6 2.15 5.36 -14.17
N MET A 7 3.26 5.71 -14.84
CA MET A 7 3.35 5.84 -16.30
C MET A 7 4.18 4.73 -16.98
N ALA A 8 4.90 3.90 -16.22
CA ALA A 8 5.88 2.96 -16.78
C ALA A 8 5.41 1.51 -17.00
N LEU A 9 4.13 1.17 -16.78
CA LEU A 9 3.62 -0.18 -17.09
C LEU A 9 2.24 -0.14 -17.74
N SER A 10 2.26 0.13 -19.04
CA SER A 10 1.44 -0.62 -19.99
C SER A 10 2.03 -2.04 -20.13
N PHE A 11 1.19 -3.02 -20.48
CA PHE A 11 1.49 -4.46 -20.71
C PHE A 11 1.58 -5.31 -19.41
N ALA A 12 0.85 -6.41 -19.18
CA ALA A 12 0.05 -7.26 -20.05
C ALA A 12 -1.02 -8.04 -19.24
N GLY A 13 -2.21 -8.21 -19.85
CA GLY A 13 -3.09 -9.38 -19.73
C GLY A 13 -4.01 -9.58 -18.50
N VAL A 14 -5.34 -9.46 -18.71
CA VAL A 14 -6.42 -10.47 -18.43
C VAL A 14 -6.52 -11.02 -16.99
N ASP A 15 -7.61 -11.02 -16.21
CA ASP A 15 -9.03 -10.61 -16.27
C ASP A 15 -9.48 -10.31 -14.81
N ASP A 16 -10.36 -9.33 -14.61
CA ASP A 16 -11.65 -9.41 -13.88
C ASP A 16 -12.10 -8.01 -13.42
N GLU A 17 -13.20 -7.59 -14.03
CA GLU A 17 -13.89 -6.30 -13.96
C GLU A 17 -14.65 -6.14 -12.63
N VAL A 18 -14.07 -5.43 -11.67
CA VAL A 18 -14.83 -4.52 -10.79
C VAL A 18 -13.96 -3.29 -10.57
N ALA A 19 -14.30 -2.18 -11.23
CA ALA A 19 -13.71 -0.89 -10.93
C ALA A 19 -14.26 -0.36 -9.59
N PRO A 20 -13.47 -0.25 -8.50
CA PRO A 20 -13.89 0.54 -7.36
C PRO A 20 -13.65 2.01 -7.72
N THR A 21 -14.75 2.76 -7.83
CA THR A 21 -14.78 4.21 -7.96
C THR A 21 -13.73 4.87 -7.05
N SER A 22 -12.74 5.50 -7.67
CA SER A 22 -11.74 6.48 -7.19
C SER A 22 -11.78 6.96 -5.72
N THR A 23 -11.78 6.08 -4.72
CA THR A 23 -11.64 6.51 -3.32
C THR A 23 -10.17 6.77 -3.01
N ARG A 24 -9.65 7.94 -3.39
CA ARG A 24 -8.25 8.32 -3.16
C ARG A 24 -7.84 8.36 -1.67
N VAL A 25 -8.83 8.31 -0.77
CA VAL A 25 -8.69 8.46 0.67
C VAL A 25 -8.84 7.10 1.35
N TRP A 26 -7.87 6.72 2.20
CA TRP A 26 -7.96 5.55 3.07
C TRP A 26 -8.88 5.84 4.25
N THR A 27 -9.89 5.01 4.43
CA THR A 27 -10.77 5.10 5.61
C THR A 27 -10.10 4.49 6.84
N VAL A 28 -10.54 4.88 8.04
CA VAL A 28 -9.98 4.35 9.31
C VAL A 28 -10.12 2.83 9.38
N ILE A 29 -11.27 2.29 8.96
CA ILE A 29 -11.54 0.84 8.99
C ILE A 29 -10.59 0.08 8.06
N GLU A 30 -10.42 0.54 6.82
CA GLU A 30 -9.47 -0.06 5.86
C GLU A 30 -8.04 0.00 6.39
N HIS A 31 -7.68 1.12 7.00
CA HIS A 31 -6.33 1.34 7.53
C HIS A 31 -6.04 0.45 8.74
N THR A 32 -7.02 0.21 9.62
CA THR A 32 -6.89 -0.72 10.74
C THR A 32 -6.71 -2.16 10.26
N ARG A 33 -7.50 -2.59 9.27
CA ARG A 33 -7.35 -3.93 8.65
C ARG A 33 -5.99 -4.08 7.97
N PHE A 34 -5.54 -3.04 7.28
CA PHE A 34 -4.20 -3.01 6.68
C PHE A 34 -3.10 -3.24 7.72
N PHE A 35 -3.17 -2.61 8.90
CA PHE A 35 -2.17 -2.86 9.95
C PHE A 35 -2.23 -4.26 10.54
N ALA A 36 -3.43 -4.77 10.82
CA ALA A 36 -3.58 -6.16 11.27
C ALA A 36 -2.99 -7.15 10.26
N ALA A 37 -3.21 -6.90 8.97
CA ALA A 37 -2.68 -7.74 7.90
C ALA A 37 -1.15 -7.61 7.72
N ILE A 38 -0.58 -6.42 7.95
CA ILE A 38 0.89 -6.20 7.90
C ILE A 38 1.59 -6.89 9.08
N ASP A 39 0.96 -6.93 10.25
CA ASP A 39 1.49 -7.63 11.43
C ASP A 39 1.55 -9.15 11.19
N LEU A 40 0.51 -9.70 10.56
CA LEU A 40 0.45 -11.11 10.18
C LEU A 40 1.37 -11.44 8.98
N PHE A 41 1.51 -10.53 8.03
CA PHE A 41 2.25 -10.73 6.79
C PHE A 41 3.26 -9.60 6.52
N PRO A 42 4.38 -9.55 7.24
CA PRO A 42 5.34 -8.43 7.15
C PRO A 42 6.00 -8.32 5.78
N GLN A 43 6.09 -9.42 5.02
CA GLN A 43 6.61 -9.49 3.65
C GLN A 43 5.51 -9.79 2.61
N GLY A 44 4.25 -9.74 3.02
CA GLY A 44 3.16 -10.58 2.55
C GLY A 44 2.82 -10.64 1.04
N PRO A 45 2.04 -11.67 0.65
CA PRO A 45 1.35 -11.70 -0.63
C PRO A 45 0.20 -10.68 -0.63
N TRP A 46 0.39 -9.56 -1.31
CA TRP A 46 -0.57 -8.44 -1.38
C TRP A 46 -1.98 -8.81 -1.81
N LYS A 47 -2.13 -9.92 -2.55
CA LYS A 47 -3.42 -10.48 -2.96
C LYS A 47 -4.26 -10.97 -1.78
N ALA A 48 -3.64 -11.60 -0.78
CA ALA A 48 -4.35 -12.06 0.42
C ALA A 48 -4.82 -10.88 1.28
N ILE A 49 -3.97 -9.86 1.40
CA ILE A 49 -4.29 -8.62 2.13
C ILE A 49 -5.43 -7.87 1.44
N ALA A 50 -5.43 -7.82 0.10
CA ALA A 50 -6.50 -7.24 -0.68
C ALA A 50 -7.85 -7.94 -0.46
N LYS A 51 -7.83 -9.28 -0.32
CA LYS A 51 -9.03 -10.06 -0.02
C LYS A 51 -9.60 -9.74 1.36
N ASP A 52 -8.75 -9.50 2.34
CA ASP A 52 -9.16 -9.14 3.71
C ASP A 52 -9.75 -7.71 3.80
N ILE A 53 -9.17 -6.77 3.06
CA ILE A 53 -9.66 -5.39 2.99
C ILE A 53 -10.91 -5.29 2.11
N GLY A 54 -10.99 -6.04 1.01
CA GLY A 54 -12.12 -6.12 0.08
C GLY A 54 -12.29 -4.90 -0.84
N THR A 55 -11.95 -3.71 -0.36
CA THR A 55 -12.18 -2.43 -1.07
C THR A 55 -10.98 -1.97 -1.91
N ARG A 56 -9.78 -2.50 -1.64
CA ARG A 56 -8.52 -2.02 -2.23
C ARG A 56 -7.84 -3.08 -3.06
N THR A 57 -7.28 -2.66 -4.19
CA THR A 57 -6.56 -3.58 -5.07
C THR A 57 -5.19 -3.93 -4.47
N PRO A 58 -4.62 -5.12 -4.79
CA PRO A 58 -3.30 -5.52 -4.31
C PRO A 58 -2.21 -4.48 -4.60
N ARG A 59 -2.29 -3.81 -5.76
CA ARG A 59 -1.35 -2.75 -6.16
C ARG A 59 -1.44 -1.52 -5.26
N GLN A 60 -2.66 -1.07 -4.92
CA GLN A 60 -2.87 0.06 -4.01
C GLN A 60 -2.28 -0.23 -2.62
N ILE A 61 -2.47 -1.47 -2.13
CA ILE A 61 -1.96 -1.92 -0.84
C ILE A 61 -0.43 -1.96 -0.83
N GLN A 62 0.19 -2.48 -1.90
CA GLN A 62 1.64 -2.52 -2.04
C GLN A 62 2.26 -1.11 -1.99
N THR A 63 1.70 -0.16 -2.76
CA THR A 63 2.18 1.24 -2.74
C THR A 63 2.00 1.89 -1.36
N HIS A 64 0.90 1.59 -0.67
CA HIS A 64 0.66 2.09 0.69
C HIS A 64 1.66 1.52 1.69
N ALA A 65 1.94 0.21 1.61
CA ALA A 65 2.94 -0.46 2.43
C ALA A 65 4.36 0.07 2.19
N GLN A 66 4.72 0.34 0.94
CA GLN A 66 6.01 0.95 0.60
C GLN A 66 6.16 2.32 1.25
N LYS A 67 5.17 3.21 1.08
CA LYS A 67 5.15 4.53 1.73
C LYS A 67 5.24 4.44 3.25
N TYR A 68 4.53 3.49 3.85
CA TYR A 68 4.55 3.26 5.28
C TYR A 68 5.96 2.87 5.75
N ARG A 69 6.63 1.94 5.05
CA ARG A 69 8.01 1.55 5.36
C ARG A 69 9.00 2.71 5.18
N ASP A 70 8.90 3.48 4.10
CA ASP A 70 9.75 4.65 3.87
C ASP A 70 9.59 5.70 4.98
N LYS A 71 8.35 5.87 5.48
CA LYS A 71 8.07 6.75 6.61
C LYS A 71 8.77 6.26 7.88
N LEU A 72 8.67 4.97 8.19
CA LEU A 72 9.36 4.37 9.34
C LEU A 72 10.88 4.50 9.22
N PHE A 73 11.44 4.25 8.04
CA PHE A 73 12.89 4.33 7.79
C PHE A 73 13.43 5.76 7.96
N ARG A 74 12.67 6.76 7.49
CA ARG A 74 13.01 8.18 7.72
C ARG A 74 12.99 8.53 9.20
N GLN A 75 12.01 8.02 9.95
CA GLN A 75 11.92 8.25 11.39
C GLN A 75 13.04 7.54 12.17
N SER A 76 13.45 6.33 11.75
CA SER A 76 14.56 5.62 12.40
C SER A 76 15.93 6.23 12.13
N LYS A 77 16.10 6.94 11.00
CA LYS A 77 17.37 7.55 10.60
C LYS A 77 17.53 9.02 10.96
N ALA A 78 16.51 9.66 11.52
CA ALA A 78 16.68 11.01 12.05
C ALA A 78 17.64 10.93 13.26
N PRO A 79 18.86 11.49 13.18
CA PRO A 79 19.69 11.64 14.37
C PRO A 79 18.90 12.50 15.36
N LYS A 80 18.85 12.05 16.62
CA LYS A 80 18.47 12.90 17.75
C LYS A 80 19.32 14.17 17.63
N LEU A 81 18.65 15.33 17.67
CA LEU A 81 19.13 16.69 17.36
C LEU A 81 20.63 16.97 17.67
N PRO A 82 21.32 17.82 16.88
CA PRO A 82 22.61 18.37 17.29
C PRO A 82 22.42 19.22 18.56
N THR A 83 23.25 18.93 19.56
CA THR A 83 23.44 19.68 20.82
C THR A 83 23.70 21.15 20.62
#